data_AF-A0A1Q9NP05-F1
#
_entry.id   AF-A0A1Q9NP05-F1
#
_cell.length_a   1.000
_cell.length_b   1.000
_cell.length_c   1.000
_cell.angle_alpha   90.00
_cell.angle_beta   90.00
_cell.angle_gamma   90.00
#
_symmetry.space_group_name_H-M   'P 1'
#
loop_
_entity.id
_entity.type
_entity.pdbx_description
1 polymer ?
#
loop_
_entity_poly.entity_id
_entity_poly.type
_entity_poly.pdbx_seq_one_letter_code
_entity_poly.pdbx_strand_id
1 'polypeptide(L)'
;MSEGMYAQNILIGTVVIALIIGAGIGYGTTQFTADDEDSTAVSGKLKAGFIYVGPIGDLGWTNAHDNARVALDEKYDWLETNFLESVAVADTITSIEFLIEDWGADVIFTTSFDYMANTILAGERWPDTIFFHISGFMRSANVGTLFADFYQLYYLNGLMAGALTQTNQLGYVGSFEIPELVRHIDAFHLGAMAVNPDVTTHVRWISSWYDPGLATAAATELLDPGIGADILAFTEDSESVLQAASAAGAAGFSHYSPMQELVPDATISGQLVHWDVIYEDALQKVFLGDYTNKNLANVDVLGLLKEGAVELGGAFDVPINPLFVDDLKAVNVTDALLGGSDGTLSVYELVMTRLAQMSEVNVGFEPFTGPIYDTDGNLVVKSDARMSIFELMTMEWFVGVDGGCAAVSNVGCVFSPGTST
;
A
#
# COMPACT_ATOMS: atom_id res chain seq x y z
N MET A 1 18.66 71.02 -3.82
CA MET A 1 20.10 70.79 -3.56
C MET A 1 20.29 69.28 -3.50
N SER A 2 20.94 68.55 -4.39
CA SER A 2 21.48 68.71 -5.75
C SER A 2 21.79 67.25 -6.16
N GLU A 3 21.27 66.74 -7.29
CA GLU A 3 22.06 66.37 -8.50
C GLU A 3 23.30 65.48 -8.22
N GLY A 4 23.56 64.37 -8.91
CA GLY A 4 22.93 63.84 -10.10
C GLY A 4 23.55 62.52 -10.58
N MET A 5 22.74 61.88 -11.41
CA MET A 5 22.99 60.95 -12.52
C MET A 5 24.35 61.12 -13.24
N TYR A 6 25.03 60.01 -13.52
CA TYR A 6 25.78 59.83 -14.76
C TYR A 6 25.54 58.44 -15.32
N ALA A 7 25.26 58.42 -16.61
CA ALA A 7 24.81 57.29 -17.38
C ALA A 7 25.91 56.79 -18.34
N GLN A 8 25.72 55.54 -18.77
CA GLN A 8 25.83 55.05 -20.15
C GLN A 8 27.17 54.62 -20.78
N ASN A 9 27.00 53.54 -21.57
CA ASN A 9 27.77 52.99 -22.70
C ASN A 9 28.87 51.97 -22.30
N ILE A 10 29.01 50.78 -22.91
CA ILE A 10 28.95 50.41 -24.34
C ILE A 10 28.61 48.91 -24.49
N LEU A 11 27.69 48.59 -25.40
CA LEU A 11 27.45 47.28 -26.02
C LEU A 11 28.41 47.10 -27.23
N ILE A 12 28.59 45.87 -27.72
CA ILE A 12 29.37 45.39 -28.91
C ILE A 12 30.70 44.76 -28.48
N GLY A 13 31.04 43.50 -28.80
CA GLY A 13 30.44 42.51 -29.67
C GLY A 13 31.55 41.55 -30.15
N THR A 14 31.11 40.43 -30.74
CA THR A 14 31.85 39.59 -31.70
C THR A 14 32.63 38.39 -31.16
N VAL A 15 32.04 37.22 -31.44
CA VAL A 15 32.65 35.89 -31.57
C VAL A 15 33.83 35.93 -32.54
N VAL A 16 34.98 35.39 -32.15
CA VAL A 16 36.00 34.90 -33.09
C VAL A 16 36.45 33.51 -32.65
N ILE A 17 36.06 32.53 -33.45
CA ILE A 17 36.49 31.13 -33.43
C ILE A 17 37.94 31.08 -33.91
N ALA A 18 38.84 30.51 -33.09
CA ALA A 18 40.19 30.16 -33.51
C ALA A 18 40.32 28.63 -33.61
N LEU A 19 40.35 28.14 -34.85
CA LEU A 19 40.78 26.80 -35.24
C LEU A 19 42.30 26.67 -35.03
N ILE A 20 42.72 25.75 -34.16
CA ILE A 20 44.10 25.23 -34.15
C ILE A 20 44.04 23.72 -34.40
N ILE A 21 44.54 23.32 -35.57
CA ILE A 21 44.79 21.93 -35.95
C ILE A 21 46.19 21.54 -35.42
N GLY A 22 46.21 20.52 -34.56
CA GLY A 22 47.13 19.37 -34.62
C GLY A 22 48.59 19.55 -34.21
N ALA A 23 48.96 18.95 -33.07
CA ALA A 23 49.96 17.87 -32.99
C ALA A 23 49.95 17.28 -31.57
N GLY A 24 49.82 15.96 -31.46
CA GLY A 24 49.47 15.23 -30.24
C GLY A 24 50.61 15.03 -29.24
N ILE A 25 50.20 14.68 -28.01
CA ILE A 25 50.67 13.56 -27.19
C ILE A 25 49.57 13.33 -26.14
N GLY A 26 49.07 12.09 -26.07
CA GLY A 26 47.83 11.74 -25.39
C GLY A 26 47.90 11.79 -23.86
N TYR A 27 46.91 12.46 -23.28
CA TYR A 27 46.25 12.04 -22.04
C TYR A 27 44.79 11.77 -22.43
N GLY A 28 44.38 10.50 -22.32
CA GLY A 28 43.02 10.10 -22.64
C GLY A 28 42.04 10.68 -21.62
N THR A 29 41.45 11.83 -21.92
CA THR A 29 40.18 12.24 -21.34
C THR A 29 39.09 11.51 -22.12
N THR A 30 38.62 10.39 -21.60
CA THR A 30 37.34 9.83 -22.00
C THR A 30 36.29 10.91 -21.73
N GLN A 31 35.88 11.62 -22.77
CA GLN A 31 34.62 12.34 -22.72
C GLN A 31 33.55 11.27 -22.58
N PHE A 32 32.87 11.27 -21.44
CA PHE A 32 31.54 10.70 -21.37
C PHE A 32 30.67 11.56 -22.30
N THR A 33 30.56 11.16 -23.55
CA THR A 33 29.35 11.42 -24.31
C THR A 33 28.28 10.61 -23.60
N ALA A 34 27.41 11.29 -22.86
CA ALA A 34 26.11 10.70 -22.57
C ALA A 34 25.52 10.34 -23.93
N ASP A 35 25.32 9.06 -24.18
CA ASP A 35 24.42 8.65 -25.26
C ASP A 35 23.08 9.31 -24.95
N ASP A 36 22.61 10.18 -25.85
CA ASP A 36 21.22 10.62 -25.89
C ASP A 36 20.37 9.37 -26.14
N GLU A 37 20.02 8.65 -25.07
CA GLU A 37 18.85 7.77 -25.09
C GLU A 37 17.62 8.68 -25.11
N ASP A 38 17.20 9.00 -26.33
CA ASP A 38 15.83 9.28 -26.78
C ASP A 38 14.79 9.46 -25.66
N SER A 39 14.83 10.58 -24.92
CA SER A 39 13.72 10.97 -24.05
C SER A 39 12.58 11.47 -24.95
N THR A 40 11.78 10.54 -25.45
CA THR A 40 10.58 10.86 -26.23
C THR A 40 9.45 11.26 -25.29
N ALA A 41 9.54 12.46 -24.72
CA ALA A 41 8.43 13.04 -23.98
C ALA A 41 7.15 13.00 -24.85
N VAL A 42 6.03 12.64 -24.23
CA VAL A 42 4.78 12.36 -24.95
C VAL A 42 4.28 13.66 -25.59
N SER A 43 4.11 13.64 -26.93
CA SER A 43 3.63 14.82 -27.66
C SER A 43 2.10 14.87 -27.63
N GLY A 44 1.53 15.73 -26.78
CA GLY A 44 0.07 15.89 -26.66
C GLY A 44 -0.42 15.51 -25.27
N LYS A 45 -1.67 15.04 -25.18
CA LYS A 45 -2.19 14.47 -23.93
C LYS A 45 -1.76 13.02 -23.81
N LEU A 46 -1.30 12.62 -22.63
CA LEU A 46 -1.11 11.23 -22.26
C LEU A 46 -2.48 10.62 -21.91
N LYS A 47 -2.84 9.52 -22.56
CA LYS A 47 -4.08 8.80 -22.28
C LYS A 47 -3.84 7.61 -21.34
N ALA A 48 -4.39 7.68 -20.14
CA ALA A 48 -4.26 6.64 -19.12
C ALA A 48 -5.60 5.91 -18.88
N GLY A 49 -5.62 4.61 -19.17
CA GLY A 49 -6.76 3.73 -18.92
C GLY A 49 -6.63 2.99 -17.58
N PHE A 50 -7.72 2.86 -16.84
CA PHE A 50 -7.78 2.14 -15.56
C PHE A 50 -8.79 0.99 -15.62
N ILE A 51 -8.44 -0.16 -15.07
CA ILE A 51 -9.31 -1.34 -15.02
C ILE A 51 -9.51 -1.75 -13.57
N TYR A 52 -10.75 -1.65 -13.10
CA TYR A 52 -11.14 -1.95 -11.72
C TYR A 52 -11.89 -3.28 -11.59
N VAL A 53 -11.61 -3.99 -10.51
CA VAL A 53 -12.28 -5.26 -10.17
C VAL A 53 -13.66 -5.06 -9.55
N GLY A 54 -13.83 -4.02 -8.74
CA GLY A 54 -15.09 -3.66 -8.10
C GLY A 54 -15.78 -2.47 -8.76
N PRO A 55 -16.94 -2.06 -8.23
CA PRO A 55 -17.58 -0.79 -8.56
C PRO A 55 -16.94 0.37 -7.78
N ILE A 56 -16.95 1.58 -8.34
CA ILE A 56 -16.50 2.81 -7.64
C ILE A 56 -17.27 3.04 -6.33
N GLY A 57 -18.48 2.51 -6.22
CA GLY A 57 -19.33 2.58 -5.04
C GLY A 57 -18.98 1.62 -3.90
N ASP A 58 -17.86 0.88 -3.95
CA ASP A 58 -17.42 0.00 -2.85
C ASP A 58 -16.94 0.76 -1.60
N LEU A 59 -16.68 2.07 -1.73
CA LEU A 59 -16.19 2.96 -0.66
C LEU A 59 -14.90 2.47 0.03
N GLY A 60 -14.13 1.61 -0.64
CA GLY A 60 -12.85 1.07 -0.18
C GLY A 60 -11.84 1.03 -1.31
N TRP A 61 -11.55 -0.16 -1.85
CA TRP A 61 -10.46 -0.38 -2.81
C TRP A 61 -10.64 0.36 -4.14
N THR A 62 -11.72 0.08 -4.86
CA THR A 62 -11.98 0.69 -6.18
C THR A 62 -12.23 2.18 -6.03
N ASN A 63 -12.96 2.57 -4.98
CA ASN A 63 -13.18 3.97 -4.67
C ASN A 63 -11.86 4.75 -4.49
N ALA A 64 -10.91 4.20 -3.73
CA ALA A 64 -9.62 4.83 -3.52
C ALA A 64 -8.82 4.98 -4.83
N HIS A 65 -8.82 3.95 -5.69
CA HIS A 65 -8.20 4.03 -7.02
C HIS A 65 -8.82 5.13 -7.89
N ASP A 66 -10.15 5.22 -7.90
CA ASP A 66 -10.86 6.19 -8.74
C ASP A 66 -10.69 7.62 -8.22
N ASN A 67 -10.71 7.83 -6.90
CA ASN A 67 -10.45 9.14 -6.31
C ASN A 67 -9.06 9.67 -6.72
N ALA A 68 -8.04 8.81 -6.72
CA ALA A 68 -6.71 9.17 -7.21
C ALA A 68 -6.70 9.49 -8.70
N ARG A 69 -7.36 8.67 -9.53
CA ARG A 69 -7.50 8.93 -10.97
C ARG A 69 -8.13 10.30 -11.22
N VAL A 70 -9.27 10.58 -10.58
CA VAL A 70 -10.00 11.86 -10.73
C VAL A 70 -9.14 13.03 -10.28
N ALA A 71 -8.49 12.94 -9.10
CA ALA A 71 -7.64 13.99 -8.59
C ALA A 71 -6.50 14.34 -9.57
N LEU A 72 -5.89 13.34 -10.20
CA LEU A 72 -4.80 13.55 -11.17
C LEU A 72 -5.31 14.06 -12.53
N ASP A 73 -6.44 13.56 -13.02
CA ASP A 73 -7.08 14.04 -14.26
C ASP A 73 -7.45 15.53 -14.16
N GLU A 74 -7.95 15.97 -13.00
CA GLU A 74 -8.26 17.38 -12.72
C GLU A 74 -7.00 18.23 -12.51
N LYS A 75 -5.93 17.66 -11.97
CA LYS A 75 -4.67 18.36 -11.68
C LYS A 75 -3.84 18.65 -12.93
N TYR A 76 -3.93 17.80 -13.95
CA TYR A 76 -3.00 17.81 -15.08
C TYR A 76 -3.67 17.97 -16.44
N ASP A 77 -3.50 19.14 -17.07
CA ASP A 77 -4.01 19.41 -18.43
C ASP A 77 -3.44 18.46 -19.51
N TRP A 78 -2.25 17.90 -19.27
CA TRP A 78 -1.58 16.95 -20.16
C TRP A 78 -2.07 15.51 -19.98
N LEU A 79 -2.92 15.24 -19.00
CA LEU A 79 -3.50 13.92 -18.76
C LEU A 79 -4.93 13.87 -19.31
N GLU A 80 -5.32 12.70 -19.80
CA GLU A 80 -6.71 12.33 -20.08
C GLU A 80 -6.90 10.90 -19.58
N THR A 81 -7.88 10.68 -18.72
CA THR A 81 -8.14 9.35 -18.15
C THR A 81 -9.44 8.74 -18.63
N ASN A 82 -9.49 7.41 -18.66
CA ASN A 82 -10.70 6.62 -18.87
C ASN A 82 -10.64 5.38 -17.99
N PHE A 83 -11.78 4.77 -17.67
CA PHE A 83 -11.82 3.61 -16.80
C PHE A 83 -12.92 2.63 -17.22
N LEU A 84 -12.74 1.38 -16.80
CA LEU A 84 -13.76 0.34 -16.82
C LEU A 84 -13.85 -0.26 -15.41
N GLU A 85 -15.06 -0.34 -14.86
CA GLU A 85 -15.31 -0.88 -13.51
C GLU A 85 -15.97 -2.26 -13.56
N SER A 86 -15.93 -2.99 -12.44
CA SER A 86 -16.53 -4.32 -12.30
C SER A 86 -16.07 -5.32 -13.36
N VAL A 87 -14.79 -5.26 -13.76
CA VAL A 87 -14.24 -6.11 -14.82
C VAL A 87 -13.88 -7.48 -14.24
N ALA A 88 -14.57 -8.53 -14.69
CA ALA A 88 -14.21 -9.88 -14.31
C ALA A 88 -12.81 -10.25 -14.85
N VAL A 89 -12.09 -11.12 -14.15
CA VAL A 89 -10.75 -11.60 -14.56
C VAL A 89 -10.76 -12.21 -15.97
N ALA A 90 -11.85 -12.86 -16.37
CA ALA A 90 -11.99 -13.42 -17.72
C ALA A 90 -12.10 -12.35 -18.83
N ASP A 91 -12.54 -11.14 -18.48
CA ASP A 91 -12.81 -10.04 -19.40
C ASP A 91 -11.65 -9.02 -19.47
N THR A 92 -10.64 -9.15 -18.60
CA THR A 92 -9.51 -8.21 -18.51
C THR A 92 -8.87 -7.89 -19.87
N ILE A 93 -8.56 -8.90 -20.68
CA ILE A 93 -7.91 -8.69 -21.99
C ILE A 93 -8.82 -7.91 -22.96
N THR A 94 -10.12 -8.22 -22.99
CA THR A 94 -11.08 -7.53 -23.85
C THR A 94 -11.26 -6.07 -23.41
N SER A 95 -11.27 -5.82 -22.10
CA SER A 95 -11.31 -4.47 -21.53
C SER A 95 -10.05 -3.66 -21.85
N ILE A 96 -8.87 -4.27 -21.78
CA ILE A 96 -7.60 -3.67 -22.22
C ILE A 96 -7.67 -3.33 -23.72
N GLU A 97 -8.12 -4.27 -24.55
CA GLU A 97 -8.25 -4.10 -25.99
C GLU A 97 -9.14 -2.90 -26.34
N PHE A 98 -10.28 -2.74 -25.65
CA PHE A 98 -11.14 -1.57 -25.83
C PHE A 98 -10.42 -0.25 -25.50
N LEU A 99 -9.73 -0.17 -24.35
CA LEU A 99 -9.02 1.04 -23.95
C LEU A 99 -7.91 1.41 -24.94
N ILE A 100 -7.22 0.42 -25.50
CA ILE A 100 -6.13 0.66 -26.46
C ILE A 100 -6.66 0.95 -27.86
N GLU A 101 -7.47 0.06 -28.43
CA GLU A 101 -7.84 0.11 -29.86
C GLU A 101 -8.97 1.12 -30.14
N ASP A 102 -9.96 1.22 -29.26
CA ASP A 102 -11.13 2.09 -29.47
C ASP A 102 -10.93 3.50 -28.88
N TRP A 103 -10.27 3.61 -27.72
CA TRP A 103 -10.04 4.90 -27.06
C TRP A 103 -8.64 5.49 -27.29
N GLY A 104 -7.64 4.65 -27.54
CA GLY A 104 -6.25 5.07 -27.81
C GLY A 104 -5.42 5.29 -26.56
N ALA A 105 -5.51 4.42 -25.55
CA ALA A 105 -4.69 4.50 -24.34
C ALA A 105 -3.19 4.30 -24.63
N ASP A 106 -2.36 5.16 -24.03
CA ASP A 106 -0.90 5.04 -24.03
C ASP A 106 -0.40 4.21 -22.83
N VAL A 107 -1.11 4.34 -21.70
CA VAL A 107 -0.81 3.67 -20.42
C VAL A 107 -2.05 2.96 -19.90
N ILE A 108 -1.88 1.75 -19.38
CA ILE A 108 -2.94 0.98 -18.72
C ILE A 108 -2.53 0.62 -17.29
N PHE A 109 -3.42 0.89 -16.34
CA PHE A 109 -3.34 0.41 -14.96
C PHE A 109 -4.36 -0.71 -14.73
N THR A 110 -3.90 -1.87 -14.28
CA THR A 110 -4.76 -3.01 -13.89
C THR A 110 -4.76 -3.16 -12.37
N THR A 111 -5.87 -2.80 -11.72
CA THR A 111 -5.90 -2.51 -10.26
C THR A 111 -6.41 -3.68 -9.42
N SER A 112 -5.95 -4.90 -9.69
CA SER A 112 -6.26 -6.07 -8.86
C SER A 112 -5.21 -7.15 -9.07
N PHE A 113 -4.87 -7.87 -7.99
CA PHE A 113 -3.90 -8.94 -8.02
C PHE A 113 -4.19 -9.98 -9.12
N ASP A 114 -5.46 -10.35 -9.27
CA ASP A 114 -5.90 -11.40 -10.20
C ASP A 114 -5.73 -11.02 -11.68
N TYR A 115 -5.42 -9.76 -11.99
CA TYR A 115 -5.12 -9.31 -13.35
C TYR A 115 -3.68 -9.55 -13.79
N MET A 116 -2.78 -10.04 -12.92
CA MET A 116 -1.34 -10.15 -13.20
C MET A 116 -1.04 -10.89 -14.50
N ALA A 117 -1.55 -12.11 -14.64
CA ALA A 117 -1.27 -12.95 -15.81
C ALA A 117 -1.82 -12.33 -17.10
N ASN A 118 -3.03 -11.75 -17.05
CA ASN A 118 -3.62 -11.07 -18.18
C ASN A 118 -2.86 -9.78 -18.55
N THR A 119 -2.33 -9.07 -17.57
CA THR A 119 -1.52 -7.85 -17.83
C THR A 119 -0.22 -8.19 -18.55
N ILE A 120 0.43 -9.31 -18.19
CA ILE A 120 1.61 -9.80 -18.90
C ILE A 120 1.27 -10.20 -20.34
N LEU A 121 0.19 -10.97 -20.53
CA LEU A 121 -0.27 -11.35 -21.88
C LEU A 121 -0.64 -10.13 -22.73
N ALA A 122 -1.24 -9.10 -22.12
CA ALA A 122 -1.51 -7.84 -22.79
C ALA A 122 -0.22 -7.10 -23.18
N GLY A 123 0.78 -7.05 -22.29
CA GLY A 123 2.09 -6.49 -22.58
C GLY A 123 2.77 -7.14 -23.81
N GLU A 124 2.60 -8.45 -23.99
CA GLU A 124 3.07 -9.17 -25.19
C GLU A 124 2.26 -8.82 -26.46
N ARG A 125 0.95 -8.59 -26.33
CA ARG A 125 0.05 -8.31 -27.46
C ARG A 125 0.13 -6.86 -27.95
N TRP A 126 0.35 -5.90 -27.05
CA TRP A 126 0.49 -4.47 -27.33
C TRP A 126 1.85 -3.94 -26.84
N PRO A 127 2.96 -4.30 -27.52
CA PRO A 127 4.31 -3.97 -27.06
C PRO A 127 4.61 -2.46 -27.05
N ASP A 128 3.80 -1.64 -27.71
CA ASP A 128 3.94 -0.19 -27.73
C ASP A 128 3.20 0.51 -26.58
N THR A 129 2.29 -0.18 -25.89
CA THR A 129 1.55 0.33 -24.74
C THR A 129 2.33 0.05 -23.44
N ILE A 130 2.28 0.99 -22.51
CA ILE A 130 2.86 0.86 -21.17
C ILE A 130 1.81 0.31 -20.21
N PHE A 131 2.21 -0.66 -19.38
CA PHE A 131 1.33 -1.28 -18.39
C PHE A 131 1.92 -1.17 -16.98
N PHE A 132 1.06 -0.88 -16.03
CA PHE A 132 1.34 -1.02 -14.60
C PHE A 132 0.32 -1.95 -13.97
N HIS A 133 0.81 -3.08 -13.44
CA HIS A 133 -0.02 -4.00 -12.67
C HIS A 133 0.07 -3.67 -11.18
N ILE A 134 -1.08 -3.58 -10.51
CA ILE A 134 -1.15 -3.32 -9.07
C ILE A 134 -1.06 -4.63 -8.28
N SER A 135 -0.25 -4.61 -7.20
CA SER A 135 -0.03 -5.70 -6.23
C SER A 135 0.63 -7.00 -6.72
N GLY A 136 0.83 -7.19 -8.02
CA GLY A 136 1.54 -8.35 -8.55
C GLY A 136 3.07 -8.19 -8.58
N PHE A 137 3.72 -9.24 -9.09
CA PHE A 137 5.18 -9.36 -9.12
C PHE A 137 5.74 -9.74 -10.49
N MET A 138 4.89 -10.10 -11.46
CA MET A 138 5.34 -10.37 -12.83
C MET A 138 5.58 -9.07 -13.57
N ARG A 139 6.71 -8.99 -14.28
CA ARG A 139 7.13 -7.82 -15.06
C ARG A 139 7.64 -8.24 -16.43
N SER A 140 7.60 -7.32 -17.38
CA SER A 140 8.16 -7.46 -18.73
C SER A 140 8.74 -6.11 -19.20
N ALA A 141 9.21 -6.01 -20.44
CA ALA A 141 9.81 -4.76 -20.94
C ALA A 141 8.85 -3.55 -20.84
N ASN A 142 7.55 -3.76 -21.02
CA ASN A 142 6.50 -2.76 -20.97
C ASN A 142 5.48 -2.98 -19.84
N VAL A 143 5.76 -3.87 -18.89
CA VAL A 143 4.91 -4.13 -17.72
C VAL A 143 5.73 -3.91 -16.45
N GLY A 144 5.41 -2.87 -15.70
CA GLY A 144 5.93 -2.61 -14.35
C GLY A 144 4.91 -3.00 -13.27
N THR A 145 5.37 -3.10 -12.02
CA THR A 145 4.50 -3.37 -10.86
C THR A 145 4.51 -2.20 -9.89
N LEU A 146 3.34 -1.84 -9.37
CA LEU A 146 3.18 -0.78 -8.37
C LEU A 146 2.32 -1.32 -7.23
N PHE A 147 2.65 -0.98 -5.98
CA PHE A 147 1.84 -1.39 -4.84
C PHE A 147 1.99 -0.41 -3.68
N ALA A 148 0.91 -0.22 -2.92
CA ALA A 148 0.95 0.41 -1.60
C ALA A 148 0.74 -0.69 -0.57
N ASP A 149 1.67 -0.87 0.36
CA ASP A 149 1.59 -1.95 1.35
C ASP A 149 1.33 -1.37 2.76
N PHE A 150 0.41 -2.02 3.47
CA PHE A 150 -0.14 -1.54 4.73
C PHE A 150 0.44 -2.26 5.94
N TYR A 151 1.37 -3.21 5.80
CA TYR A 151 1.83 -3.99 6.95
C TYR A 151 2.37 -3.11 8.11
N GLN A 152 2.99 -1.97 7.80
CA GLN A 152 3.44 -1.01 8.81
C GLN A 152 2.26 -0.40 9.58
N LEU A 153 1.18 -0.05 8.87
CA LEU A 153 -0.04 0.49 9.46
C LEU A 153 -0.80 -0.57 10.25
N TYR A 154 -0.85 -1.81 9.76
CA TYR A 154 -1.43 -2.92 10.51
C TYR A 154 -0.71 -3.15 11.83
N TYR A 155 0.63 -3.05 11.88
CA TYR A 155 1.36 -3.10 13.14
C TYR A 155 0.95 -1.98 14.11
N LEU A 156 0.82 -0.75 13.63
CA LEU A 156 0.38 0.39 14.45
C LEU A 156 -1.07 0.21 14.93
N ASN A 157 -1.95 -0.33 14.09
CA ASN A 157 -3.32 -0.70 14.44
C ASN A 157 -3.33 -1.82 15.48
N GLY A 158 -2.42 -2.78 15.38
CA GLY A 158 -2.19 -3.82 16.37
C GLY A 158 -1.86 -3.24 17.75
N LEU A 159 -0.91 -2.30 17.84
CA LEU A 159 -0.56 -1.64 19.10
C LEU A 159 -1.81 -1.02 19.77
N MET A 160 -2.65 -0.34 18.98
CA MET A 160 -3.89 0.24 19.47
C MET A 160 -4.90 -0.83 19.89
N ALA A 161 -5.04 -1.90 19.12
CA ALA A 161 -5.95 -3.01 19.43
C ALA A 161 -5.57 -3.71 20.73
N GLY A 162 -4.28 -4.03 20.92
CA GLY A 162 -3.79 -4.66 22.15
C GLY A 162 -4.01 -3.82 23.40
N ALA A 163 -4.01 -2.48 23.27
CA ALA A 163 -4.28 -1.56 24.37
C ALA A 163 -5.76 -1.44 24.72
N LEU A 164 -6.63 -1.47 23.70
CA LEU A 164 -8.05 -1.12 23.84
C LEU A 164 -8.93 -2.35 24.10
N THR A 165 -8.51 -3.55 23.70
CA THR A 165 -9.27 -4.78 23.94
C THR A 165 -9.51 -5.03 25.43
N GLN A 166 -10.73 -5.43 25.75
CA GLN A 166 -11.19 -5.82 27.08
C GLN A 166 -11.31 -7.34 27.22
N THR A 167 -11.34 -8.08 26.10
CA THR A 167 -11.50 -9.54 26.08
C THR A 167 -10.20 -10.29 25.76
N ASN A 168 -9.16 -9.58 25.33
CA ASN A 168 -7.95 -10.14 24.71
C ASN A 168 -8.24 -10.94 23.42
N GLN A 169 -9.44 -10.82 22.86
CA GLN A 169 -9.82 -11.49 21.62
C GLN A 169 -9.93 -10.42 20.54
N LEU A 170 -9.12 -10.57 19.49
CA LEU A 170 -9.16 -9.72 18.31
C LEU A 170 -9.73 -10.52 17.15
N GLY A 171 -10.38 -9.86 16.21
CA GLY A 171 -10.92 -10.50 15.01
C GLY A 171 -10.31 -9.93 13.74
N TYR A 172 -10.18 -10.78 12.73
CA TYR A 172 -9.74 -10.40 11.40
C TYR A 172 -10.61 -11.06 10.33
N VAL A 173 -11.21 -10.26 9.45
CA VAL A 173 -11.91 -10.77 8.26
C VAL A 173 -10.96 -10.69 7.06
N GLY A 174 -10.46 -11.85 6.63
CA GLY A 174 -9.50 -11.97 5.54
C GLY A 174 -10.18 -12.34 4.22
N SER A 175 -9.66 -11.80 3.11
CA SER A 175 -10.19 -12.05 1.77
C SER A 175 -9.68 -13.39 1.23
N PHE A 176 -8.37 -13.49 0.95
CA PHE A 176 -7.71 -14.70 0.46
C PHE A 176 -6.42 -15.03 1.23
N GLU A 177 -6.12 -16.31 1.37
CA GLU A 177 -4.88 -16.79 2.00
C GLU A 177 -3.66 -16.61 1.08
N ILE A 178 -3.27 -15.35 0.84
CA ILE A 178 -2.11 -14.97 0.03
C ILE A 178 -1.05 -14.25 0.88
N PRO A 179 0.23 -14.19 0.44
CA PRO A 179 1.30 -13.60 1.24
C PRO A 179 1.06 -12.17 1.71
N GLU A 180 0.35 -11.36 0.93
CA GLU A 180 -0.07 -10.01 1.32
C GLU A 180 -0.90 -10.01 2.62
N LEU A 181 -1.95 -10.82 2.64
CA LEU A 181 -2.90 -10.86 3.75
C LEU A 181 -2.31 -11.56 4.97
N VAL A 182 -1.49 -12.60 4.76
CA VAL A 182 -0.69 -13.22 5.82
C VAL A 182 0.18 -12.15 6.52
N ARG A 183 0.89 -11.35 5.74
CA ARG A 183 1.76 -10.28 6.24
C ARG A 183 0.99 -9.19 6.98
N HIS A 184 -0.20 -8.80 6.49
CA HIS A 184 -1.05 -7.82 7.18
C HIS A 184 -1.57 -8.34 8.52
N ILE A 185 -2.05 -9.59 8.55
CA ILE A 185 -2.55 -10.25 9.76
C ILE A 185 -1.43 -10.40 10.79
N ASP A 186 -0.26 -10.86 10.39
CA ASP A 186 0.88 -11.04 11.28
C ASP A 186 1.40 -9.71 11.82
N ALA A 187 1.46 -8.67 10.99
CA ALA A 187 1.85 -7.35 11.45
C ALA A 187 0.87 -6.83 12.51
N PHE A 188 -0.44 -6.97 12.28
CA PHE A 188 -1.48 -6.61 13.24
C PHE A 188 -1.34 -7.38 14.56
N HIS A 189 -1.15 -8.70 14.49
CA HIS A 189 -0.98 -9.52 15.68
C HIS A 189 0.33 -9.19 16.45
N LEU A 190 1.46 -9.03 15.75
CA LEU A 190 2.74 -8.63 16.34
C LEU A 190 2.63 -7.28 17.07
N GLY A 191 1.90 -6.32 16.48
CA GLY A 191 1.61 -5.04 17.13
C GLY A 191 0.80 -5.23 18.41
N ALA A 192 -0.27 -6.01 18.35
CA ALA A 192 -1.10 -6.26 19.52
C ALA A 192 -0.33 -6.96 20.65
N MET A 193 0.45 -7.99 20.32
CA MET A 193 1.31 -8.71 21.28
C MET A 193 2.35 -7.81 21.94
N ALA A 194 2.86 -6.80 21.22
CA ALA A 194 3.86 -5.88 21.78
C ALA A 194 3.29 -5.02 22.93
N VAL A 195 1.97 -4.84 22.98
CA VAL A 195 1.26 -4.12 24.05
C VAL A 195 0.64 -5.08 25.05
N ASN A 196 0.02 -6.15 24.57
CA ASN A 196 -0.71 -7.11 25.37
C ASN A 196 -0.35 -8.54 24.92
N PRO A 197 0.54 -9.26 25.63
CA PRO A 197 1.01 -10.58 25.22
C PRO A 197 -0.04 -11.68 25.35
N ASP A 198 -1.19 -11.41 25.98
CA ASP A 198 -2.27 -12.38 26.19
C ASP A 198 -3.33 -12.34 25.07
N VAL A 199 -3.14 -11.51 24.03
CA VAL A 199 -4.08 -11.40 22.91
C VAL A 199 -4.07 -12.63 22.01
N THR A 200 -5.25 -12.99 21.51
CA THR A 200 -5.43 -13.94 20.41
C THR A 200 -6.12 -13.23 19.24
N THR A 201 -5.59 -13.37 18.03
CA THR A 201 -6.24 -12.89 16.81
C THR A 201 -6.93 -14.06 16.11
N HIS A 202 -8.24 -13.94 15.87
CA HIS A 202 -9.08 -14.92 15.18
C HIS A 202 -9.34 -14.50 13.75
N VAL A 203 -9.02 -15.36 12.78
CA VAL A 203 -9.22 -15.05 11.36
C VAL A 203 -10.44 -15.78 10.80
N ARG A 204 -11.20 -15.09 9.94
CA ARG A 204 -12.22 -15.69 9.08
C ARG A 204 -11.98 -15.32 7.63
N TRP A 205 -11.81 -16.34 6.80
CA TRP A 205 -11.57 -16.19 5.36
C TRP A 205 -12.87 -16.24 4.59
N ILE A 206 -13.15 -15.20 3.79
CA ILE A 206 -14.37 -15.12 2.99
C ILE A 206 -14.16 -15.54 1.52
N SER A 207 -12.91 -15.71 1.08
CA SER A 207 -12.55 -16.09 -0.30
C SER A 207 -13.13 -15.14 -1.37
N SER A 208 -13.22 -13.85 -1.04
CA SER A 208 -13.70 -12.79 -1.93
C SER A 208 -13.05 -11.47 -1.53
N TRP A 209 -12.68 -10.64 -2.51
CA TRP A 209 -12.22 -9.26 -2.27
C TRP A 209 -13.37 -8.35 -1.87
N TYR A 210 -14.56 -8.57 -2.46
CA TYR A 210 -15.76 -7.77 -2.21
C TYR A 210 -16.99 -8.69 -2.08
N ASP A 211 -17.47 -8.84 -0.85
CA ASP A 211 -18.77 -9.46 -0.55
C ASP A 211 -19.26 -8.96 0.83
N PRO A 212 -19.96 -7.81 0.86
CA PRO A 212 -20.51 -7.22 2.09
C PRO A 212 -21.31 -8.21 2.96
N GLY A 213 -22.00 -9.17 2.33
CA GLY A 213 -22.82 -10.15 3.02
C GLY A 213 -21.96 -11.18 3.77
N LEU A 214 -20.97 -11.76 3.09
CA LEU A 214 -20.01 -12.68 3.71
C LEU A 214 -19.14 -11.97 4.76
N ALA A 215 -18.71 -10.74 4.47
CA ALA A 215 -17.93 -9.92 5.40
C ALA A 215 -18.69 -9.66 6.71
N THR A 216 -19.96 -9.26 6.62
CA THR A 216 -20.84 -9.05 7.78
C THR A 216 -21.05 -10.35 8.56
N ALA A 217 -21.26 -11.48 7.87
CA ALA A 217 -21.45 -12.77 8.52
C ALA A 217 -20.18 -13.23 9.28
N ALA A 218 -19.01 -13.10 8.65
CA ALA A 218 -17.72 -13.41 9.27
C ALA A 218 -17.42 -12.50 10.47
N ALA A 219 -17.67 -11.20 10.34
CA ALA A 219 -17.54 -10.25 11.45
C ALA A 219 -18.47 -10.61 12.62
N THR A 220 -19.73 -10.96 12.32
CA THR A 220 -20.70 -11.38 13.35
C THR A 220 -20.22 -12.62 14.09
N GLU A 221 -19.66 -13.61 13.40
CA GLU A 221 -19.10 -14.81 14.03
C GLU A 221 -17.93 -14.48 14.98
N LEU A 222 -17.03 -13.58 14.57
CA LEU A 222 -15.92 -13.12 15.41
C LEU A 222 -16.39 -12.39 16.67
N LEU A 223 -17.45 -11.60 16.54
CA LEU A 223 -18.05 -10.82 17.64
C LEU A 223 -18.92 -11.67 18.58
N ASP A 224 -19.41 -12.82 18.11
CA ASP A 224 -20.30 -13.68 18.89
C ASP A 224 -19.63 -14.12 20.21
N PRO A 225 -20.39 -14.30 21.31
CA PRO A 225 -19.83 -14.63 22.64
C PRO A 225 -18.99 -15.91 22.72
N GLY A 226 -19.03 -16.77 21.69
CA GLY A 226 -18.17 -17.95 21.60
C GLY A 226 -16.70 -17.61 21.33
N ILE A 227 -16.45 -16.53 20.57
CA ILE A 227 -15.10 -15.99 20.32
C ILE A 227 -14.93 -14.73 21.17
N GLY A 228 -15.86 -13.79 21.09
CA GLY A 228 -15.90 -12.59 21.91
C GLY A 228 -14.84 -11.56 21.49
N ALA A 229 -14.51 -11.48 20.19
CA ALA A 229 -13.67 -10.41 19.70
C ALA A 229 -14.35 -9.06 19.93
N ASP A 230 -13.59 -8.05 20.37
CA ASP A 230 -14.10 -6.70 20.64
C ASP A 230 -13.43 -5.60 19.80
N ILE A 231 -12.41 -5.98 19.04
CA ILE A 231 -11.75 -5.13 18.04
C ILE A 231 -11.51 -5.93 16.76
N LEU A 232 -11.98 -5.40 15.63
CA LEU A 232 -11.86 -6.03 14.31
C LEU A 232 -10.93 -5.26 13.37
N ALA A 233 -10.15 -6.01 12.59
CA ALA A 233 -9.47 -5.55 11.38
C ALA A 233 -9.93 -6.40 10.18
N PHE A 234 -9.65 -5.97 8.94
CA PHE A 234 -10.10 -6.69 7.74
C PHE A 234 -9.36 -6.25 6.48
N THR A 235 -9.42 -7.09 5.44
CA THR A 235 -8.94 -6.81 4.08
C THR A 235 -10.03 -6.82 3.00
N GLU A 236 -11.29 -6.99 3.38
CA GLU A 236 -12.41 -6.92 2.45
C GLU A 236 -12.65 -5.46 2.02
N ASP A 237 -13.07 -5.25 0.78
CA ASP A 237 -13.03 -3.93 0.12
C ASP A 237 -14.15 -2.96 0.55
N SER A 238 -15.03 -3.32 1.49
CA SER A 238 -16.17 -2.49 1.94
C SER A 238 -16.09 -2.13 3.42
N GLU A 239 -16.96 -1.21 3.86
CA GLU A 239 -17.08 -0.81 5.27
C GLU A 239 -17.84 -1.81 6.15
N SER A 240 -18.28 -2.95 5.59
CA SER A 240 -19.26 -3.86 6.22
C SER A 240 -18.79 -4.45 7.54
N VAL A 241 -17.51 -4.81 7.66
CA VAL A 241 -16.92 -5.34 8.90
C VAL A 241 -16.97 -4.30 10.01
N LEU A 242 -16.67 -3.05 9.68
CA LEU A 242 -16.66 -1.94 10.62
C LEU A 242 -18.08 -1.56 11.07
N GLN A 243 -19.05 -1.60 10.15
CA GLN A 243 -20.47 -1.46 10.48
C GLN A 243 -20.95 -2.57 11.43
N ALA A 244 -20.56 -3.82 11.19
CA ALA A 244 -20.90 -4.94 12.05
C ALA A 244 -20.29 -4.80 13.46
N ALA A 245 -19.01 -4.40 13.54
CA ALA A 245 -18.35 -4.10 14.82
C ALA A 245 -19.12 -3.03 15.60
N SER A 246 -19.42 -1.90 14.96
CA SER A 246 -20.17 -0.80 15.58
C SER A 246 -21.54 -1.23 16.08
N ALA A 247 -22.29 -2.02 15.29
CA ALA A 247 -23.60 -2.52 15.67
C ALA A 247 -23.56 -3.45 16.90
N ALA A 248 -22.44 -4.14 17.12
CA ALA A 248 -22.20 -4.99 18.29
C ALA A 248 -21.61 -4.23 19.49
N GLY A 249 -21.31 -2.93 19.36
CA GLY A 249 -20.61 -2.15 20.38
C GLY A 249 -19.11 -2.45 20.47
N ALA A 250 -18.56 -3.10 19.45
CA ALA A 250 -17.13 -3.31 19.24
C ALA A 250 -16.54 -2.17 18.39
N ALA A 251 -15.22 -2.16 18.26
CA ALA A 251 -14.49 -1.17 17.46
C ALA A 251 -13.69 -1.84 16.34
N GLY A 252 -13.10 -1.04 15.45
CA GLY A 252 -12.24 -1.53 14.39
C GLY A 252 -11.44 -0.44 13.68
N PHE A 253 -10.89 -0.81 12.53
CA PHE A 253 -9.98 0.03 11.75
C PHE A 253 -10.49 0.18 10.31
N SER A 254 -10.35 1.38 9.73
CA SER A 254 -10.67 1.60 8.31
C SER A 254 -9.68 0.90 7.38
N HIS A 255 -10.12 0.53 6.18
CA HIS A 255 -9.30 -0.10 5.16
C HIS A 255 -9.41 0.63 3.81
N TYR A 256 -8.26 1.03 3.24
CA TYR A 256 -8.07 1.86 2.04
C TYR A 256 -8.61 3.29 2.11
N SER A 257 -9.84 3.46 2.59
CA SER A 257 -10.62 4.69 2.52
C SER A 257 -10.96 5.24 3.90
N PRO A 258 -11.28 6.54 4.03
CA PRO A 258 -11.53 7.21 5.31
C PRO A 258 -12.91 6.84 5.92
N MET A 259 -13.08 5.58 6.32
CA MET A 259 -14.36 5.03 6.80
C MET A 259 -14.80 5.59 8.16
N GLN A 260 -13.95 6.34 8.88
CA GLN A 260 -14.34 7.01 10.13
C GLN A 260 -15.52 7.97 9.93
N GLU A 261 -15.66 8.59 8.76
CA GLU A 261 -16.82 9.46 8.50
C GLU A 261 -18.14 8.67 8.46
N LEU A 262 -18.07 7.39 8.07
CA LEU A 262 -19.21 6.48 7.99
C LEU A 262 -19.52 5.84 9.35
N VAL A 263 -18.47 5.50 10.11
CA VAL A 263 -18.58 4.78 11.39
C VAL A 263 -17.77 5.49 12.51
N PRO A 264 -18.13 6.73 12.88
CA PRO A 264 -17.27 7.59 13.70
C PRO A 264 -17.06 7.10 15.13
N ASP A 265 -18.04 6.41 15.70
CA ASP A 265 -18.00 6.00 17.11
C ASP A 265 -17.23 4.68 17.33
N ALA A 266 -16.95 3.92 16.27
CA ALA A 266 -16.30 2.61 16.35
C ALA A 266 -14.97 2.53 15.57
N THR A 267 -14.60 3.56 14.82
CA THR A 267 -13.33 3.58 14.07
C THR A 267 -12.21 4.15 14.92
N ILE A 268 -11.24 3.31 15.30
CA ILE A 268 -10.09 3.71 16.14
C ILE A 268 -9.08 4.52 15.31
N SER A 269 -8.74 3.97 14.15
CA SER A 269 -7.78 4.48 13.16
C SER A 269 -8.00 3.66 11.87
N GLY A 270 -6.96 3.41 11.08
CA GLY A 270 -7.07 2.66 9.84
C GLY A 270 -5.80 2.71 8.99
N GLN A 271 -5.91 2.09 7.83
CA GLN A 271 -4.88 2.06 6.80
C GLN A 271 -5.42 2.74 5.54
N LEU A 272 -5.07 4.02 5.35
CA LEU A 272 -5.46 4.80 4.18
C LEU A 272 -4.38 4.71 3.11
N VAL A 273 -4.81 4.83 1.85
CA VAL A 273 -3.91 4.78 0.69
C VAL A 273 -3.95 6.09 -0.09
N HIS A 274 -2.77 6.51 -0.53
CA HIS A 274 -2.55 7.63 -1.44
C HIS A 274 -2.11 7.10 -2.80
N TRP A 275 -3.05 6.52 -3.54
CA TRP A 275 -2.79 6.03 -4.90
C TRP A 275 -2.37 7.16 -5.84
N ASP A 276 -2.79 8.39 -5.55
CA ASP A 276 -2.41 9.59 -6.29
C ASP A 276 -0.90 9.81 -6.24
N VAL A 277 -0.24 9.58 -5.10
CA VAL A 277 1.23 9.67 -4.98
C VAL A 277 1.92 8.68 -5.91
N ILE A 278 1.45 7.43 -5.95
CA ILE A 278 2.01 6.36 -6.78
C ILE A 278 1.74 6.62 -8.28
N TYR A 279 0.49 6.96 -8.62
CA TYR A 279 0.07 7.18 -10.00
C TYR A 279 0.68 8.45 -10.58
N GLU A 280 0.80 9.51 -9.80
CA GLU A 280 1.44 10.74 -10.22
C GLU A 280 2.90 10.52 -10.60
N ASP A 281 3.66 9.82 -9.75
CA ASP A 281 5.06 9.48 -10.02
C ASP A 281 5.19 8.65 -11.31
N ALA A 282 4.36 7.60 -11.46
CA ALA A 282 4.38 6.75 -12.66
C ALA A 282 3.99 7.52 -13.92
N LEU A 283 2.89 8.27 -13.90
CA LEU A 283 2.37 9.05 -15.03
C LEU A 283 3.34 10.17 -15.43
N GLN A 284 3.95 10.86 -14.48
CA GLN A 284 4.97 11.88 -14.77
C GLN A 284 6.20 11.25 -15.45
N LYS A 285 6.70 10.11 -14.95
CA LYS A 285 7.83 9.40 -15.57
C LYS A 285 7.50 8.92 -16.98
N VAL A 286 6.27 8.46 -17.22
CA VAL A 286 5.84 8.14 -18.60
C VAL A 286 5.78 9.40 -19.46
N PHE A 287 5.15 10.46 -18.97
CA PHE A 287 4.98 11.71 -19.71
C PHE A 287 6.33 12.34 -20.10
N LEU A 288 7.31 12.30 -19.19
CA LEU A 288 8.66 12.80 -19.39
C LEU A 288 9.55 11.87 -20.24
N GLY A 289 9.11 10.63 -20.48
CA GLY A 289 9.86 9.62 -21.24
C GLY A 289 10.91 8.86 -20.42
N ASP A 290 10.90 8.98 -19.10
CA ASP A 290 11.76 8.19 -18.20
C ASP A 290 11.29 6.73 -18.14
N TYR A 291 9.97 6.53 -18.11
CA TYR A 291 9.33 5.22 -18.24
C TYR A 291 8.83 5.04 -19.67
N THR A 292 9.29 3.99 -20.33
CA THR A 292 8.97 3.65 -21.71
C THR A 292 8.52 2.21 -21.81
N ASN A 293 7.98 1.81 -22.95
CA ASN A 293 7.61 0.42 -23.23
C ASN A 293 8.82 -0.56 -23.33
N LYS A 294 10.03 -0.13 -22.97
CA LYS A 294 11.25 -0.94 -23.08
C LYS A 294 11.99 -1.13 -21.76
N ASN A 295 11.67 -0.38 -20.72
CA ASN A 295 12.48 -0.30 -19.50
C ASN A 295 11.73 -0.60 -18.20
N LEU A 296 10.54 -1.22 -18.25
CA LEU A 296 9.75 -1.51 -17.05
C LEU A 296 10.06 -2.85 -16.37
N ALA A 297 10.93 -3.68 -16.96
CA ALA A 297 11.23 -5.03 -16.43
C ALA A 297 11.77 -5.01 -14.98
N ASN A 298 12.37 -3.89 -14.56
CA ASN A 298 12.91 -3.68 -13.21
C ASN A 298 12.15 -2.59 -12.43
N VAL A 299 11.00 -2.13 -12.93
CA VAL A 299 10.16 -1.16 -12.23
C VAL A 299 9.22 -1.91 -11.31
N ASP A 300 9.55 -1.85 -10.01
CA ASP A 300 8.81 -2.47 -8.92
C ASP A 300 8.69 -1.45 -7.78
N VAL A 301 7.58 -0.74 -7.73
CA VAL A 301 7.35 0.33 -6.74
C VAL A 301 6.57 -0.24 -5.58
N LEU A 302 7.19 -0.25 -4.40
CA LEU A 302 6.54 -0.53 -3.12
C LEU A 302 6.43 0.76 -2.33
N GLY A 303 5.24 1.33 -2.25
CA GLY A 303 4.92 2.51 -1.47
C GLY A 303 4.60 2.14 -0.03
N LEU A 304 5.35 2.72 0.91
CA LEU A 304 5.14 2.59 2.35
C LEU A 304 4.95 3.99 2.98
N LEU A 305 4.96 4.05 4.32
CA LEU A 305 4.88 5.31 5.07
C LEU A 305 5.96 6.32 4.67
N LYS A 306 7.18 5.83 4.40
CA LYS A 306 8.32 6.67 3.99
C LYS A 306 8.05 7.36 2.64
N GLU A 307 7.45 6.64 1.70
CA GLU A 307 7.10 7.15 0.38
C GLU A 307 5.85 8.04 0.41
N GLY A 308 5.11 8.06 1.52
CA GLY A 308 3.84 8.79 1.65
C GLY A 308 2.69 8.13 0.90
N ALA A 309 2.86 6.89 0.46
CA ALA A 309 1.85 6.15 -0.30
C ALA A 309 0.73 5.56 0.60
N VAL A 310 0.98 5.48 1.90
CA VAL A 310 0.00 5.03 2.90
C VAL A 310 0.01 5.97 4.09
N GLU A 311 -1.12 6.09 4.75
CA GLU A 311 -1.32 6.98 5.89
C GLU A 311 -2.08 6.26 7.01
N LEU A 312 -1.57 6.37 8.24
CA LEU A 312 -2.29 5.91 9.41
C LEU A 312 -3.50 6.82 9.63
N GLY A 313 -4.71 6.26 9.74
CA GLY A 313 -5.89 7.03 10.08
C GLY A 313 -7.20 6.36 9.69
N GLY A 314 -8.26 6.70 10.42
CA GLY A 314 -9.63 6.41 9.98
C GLY A 314 -10.21 7.53 9.10
N ALA A 315 -9.56 8.70 9.13
CA ALA A 315 -9.78 9.85 8.28
C ALA A 315 -8.41 10.47 7.93
N PHE A 316 -8.32 11.10 6.76
CA PHE A 316 -7.08 11.78 6.36
C PHE A 316 -6.69 12.88 7.35
N ASP A 317 -5.38 13.03 7.57
CA ASP A 317 -4.71 13.89 8.54
C ASP A 317 -5.10 13.63 10.01
N VAL A 318 -5.77 12.50 10.30
CA VAL A 318 -6.21 12.10 11.64
C VAL A 318 -5.70 10.70 11.98
N PRO A 319 -4.46 10.58 12.50
CA PRO A 319 -3.83 9.29 12.76
C PRO A 319 -4.58 8.40 13.74
N ILE A 320 -5.25 8.99 14.72
CA ILE A 320 -6.05 8.29 15.72
C ILE A 320 -7.31 9.10 15.93
N ASN A 321 -8.46 8.44 15.90
CA ASN A 321 -9.73 9.08 16.22
C ASN A 321 -9.66 9.67 17.64
N PRO A 322 -9.95 10.99 17.82
CA PRO A 322 -9.87 11.66 19.11
C PRO A 322 -10.64 10.96 20.24
N LEU A 323 -11.68 10.18 19.93
CA LEU A 323 -12.45 9.41 20.90
C LEU A 323 -11.61 8.40 21.68
N PHE A 324 -10.55 7.84 21.07
CA PHE A 324 -9.74 6.77 21.67
C PHE A 324 -8.40 7.26 22.22
N VAL A 325 -8.05 8.54 22.01
CA VAL A 325 -6.73 9.08 22.39
C VAL A 325 -6.50 9.03 23.90
N ASP A 326 -7.50 9.35 24.71
CA ASP A 326 -7.34 9.35 26.16
C ASP A 326 -7.20 7.94 26.73
N ASP A 327 -7.91 6.96 26.16
CA ASP A 327 -7.79 5.54 26.53
C ASP A 327 -6.40 5.00 26.19
N LEU A 328 -5.86 5.33 25.01
CA LEU A 328 -4.51 4.95 24.59
C LEU A 328 -3.41 5.63 25.44
N LYS A 329 -3.67 6.83 25.95
CA LYS A 329 -2.76 7.51 26.89
C LYS A 329 -2.80 6.90 28.30
N ALA A 330 -3.89 6.24 28.67
CA ALA A 330 -4.06 5.62 29.98
C ALA A 330 -3.32 4.27 30.09
N VAL A 331 -2.98 3.63 28.97
CA VAL A 331 -2.22 2.37 28.93
C VAL A 331 -0.73 2.67 28.76
N ASN A 332 0.09 2.20 29.70
CA ASN A 332 1.55 2.30 29.63
C ASN A 332 2.17 0.94 29.32
N VAL A 333 3.21 0.96 28.49
CA VAL A 333 3.98 -0.23 28.11
C VAL A 333 5.46 0.01 28.33
N THR A 334 6.22 -1.08 28.45
CA THR A 334 7.68 -1.05 28.45
C THR A 334 8.16 -1.42 27.06
N ASP A 335 8.87 -0.51 26.40
CA ASP A 335 9.46 -0.77 25.08
C ASP A 335 10.98 -0.88 25.20
N ALA A 336 11.55 -1.95 24.65
CA ALA A 336 12.98 -2.24 24.75
C ALA A 336 13.88 -1.21 24.06
N LEU A 337 13.35 -0.46 23.09
CA LEU A 337 14.08 0.53 22.29
C LEU A 337 13.81 1.96 22.75
N LEU A 338 12.62 2.24 23.31
CA LEU A 338 12.12 3.60 23.55
C LEU A 338 11.91 3.96 25.03
N GLY A 339 12.00 3.01 25.96
CA GLY A 339 11.74 3.25 27.38
C GLY A 339 12.55 4.42 27.96
N GLY A 340 11.87 5.39 28.59
CA GLY A 340 12.47 6.57 29.24
C GLY A 340 13.26 6.24 30.51
N SER A 341 13.41 7.21 31.42
CA SER A 341 14.20 7.01 32.66
C SER A 341 13.64 5.95 33.63
N ASP A 342 12.36 5.60 33.50
CA ASP A 342 11.70 4.50 34.21
C ASP A 342 11.34 3.31 33.28
N GLY A 343 11.68 3.40 32.00
CA GLY A 343 11.46 2.37 30.99
C GLY A 343 10.06 2.33 30.37
N THR A 344 9.15 3.22 30.74
CA THR A 344 7.74 3.17 30.26
C THR A 344 7.33 4.37 29.41
N LEU A 345 6.37 4.16 28.52
CA LEU A 345 5.68 5.19 27.72
C LEU A 345 4.23 4.78 27.49
N SER A 346 3.36 5.75 27.23
CA SER A 346 1.97 5.44 26.88
C SER A 346 1.87 4.78 25.50
N VAL A 347 0.82 4.00 25.25
CA VAL A 347 0.59 3.38 23.93
C VAL A 347 0.41 4.47 22.86
N TYR A 348 -0.25 5.59 23.20
CA TYR A 348 -0.31 6.75 22.30
C TYR A 348 1.08 7.23 21.88
N GLU A 349 2.00 7.43 22.82
CA GLU A 349 3.38 7.83 22.52
C GLU A 349 4.12 6.78 21.70
N LEU A 350 3.91 5.49 21.99
CA LEU A 350 4.49 4.39 21.23
C LEU A 350 4.03 4.41 19.78
N VAL A 351 2.72 4.49 19.53
CA VAL A 351 2.14 4.54 18.17
C VAL A 351 2.71 5.72 17.39
N MET A 352 2.69 6.93 17.97
CA MET A 352 3.18 8.13 17.29
C MET A 352 4.69 8.08 17.05
N THR A 353 5.47 7.49 17.96
CA THR A 353 6.92 7.33 17.79
C THR A 353 7.24 6.32 16.69
N ARG A 354 6.53 5.17 16.66
CA ARG A 354 6.71 4.14 15.62
C ARG A 354 6.27 4.65 14.25
N LEU A 355 5.17 5.38 14.17
CA LEU A 355 4.73 6.07 12.95
C LEU A 355 5.86 6.97 12.41
N ALA A 356 6.43 7.83 13.26
CA ALA A 356 7.53 8.69 12.85
C ALA A 356 8.76 7.91 12.37
N GLN A 357 9.17 6.86 13.11
CA GLN A 357 10.32 6.03 12.74
C GLN A 357 10.13 5.27 11.42
N MET A 358 8.91 4.83 11.12
CA MET A 358 8.58 4.14 9.87
C MET A 358 8.52 5.12 8.67
N SER A 359 8.21 6.40 8.92
CA SER A 359 8.22 7.46 7.90
C SER A 359 9.62 8.03 7.60
N GLU A 360 10.64 7.70 8.41
CA GLU A 360 12.00 8.20 8.18
C GLU A 360 12.67 7.58 6.95
N VAL A 361 13.54 8.35 6.28
CA VAL A 361 14.34 7.87 5.13
C VAL A 361 15.18 6.65 5.51
N ASN A 362 15.77 6.70 6.71
CA ASN A 362 16.44 5.57 7.35
C ASN A 362 15.47 4.97 8.36
N VAL A 363 14.54 4.15 7.87
CA VAL A 363 13.48 3.50 8.67
C VAL A 363 14.03 3.00 10.01
N GLY A 364 13.64 3.67 11.09
CA GLY A 364 14.19 3.46 12.44
C GLY A 364 13.56 2.26 13.17
N PHE A 365 12.43 1.77 12.66
CA PHE A 365 11.76 0.58 13.18
C PHE A 365 11.04 -0.17 12.06
N GLU A 366 11.08 -1.49 12.11
CA GLU A 366 10.45 -2.39 11.15
C GLU A 366 9.73 -3.52 11.90
N PRO A 367 8.40 -3.72 11.70
CA PRO A 367 7.61 -4.75 12.38
C PRO A 367 8.20 -6.15 12.29
N PHE A 368 8.72 -6.52 11.12
CA PHE A 368 9.30 -7.84 10.86
C PHE A 368 10.80 -7.90 11.17
N THR A 369 11.16 -7.47 12.38
CA THR A 369 12.51 -7.59 12.93
C THR A 369 12.51 -8.64 14.04
N GLY A 370 13.38 -9.64 13.93
CA GLY A 370 13.40 -10.77 14.84
C GLY A 370 13.95 -10.48 16.24
N PRO A 371 13.74 -11.41 17.19
CA PRO A 371 13.28 -12.78 16.94
C PRO A 371 11.76 -12.87 16.74
N ILE A 372 11.34 -13.56 15.68
CA ILE A 372 9.92 -13.90 15.43
C ILE A 372 9.79 -15.41 15.29
N TYR A 373 8.77 -15.95 15.92
CA TYR A 373 8.41 -17.36 15.89
C TYR A 373 7.07 -17.52 15.19
N ASP A 374 6.93 -18.57 14.38
CA ASP A 374 5.62 -18.92 13.82
C ASP A 374 4.70 -19.55 14.89
N THR A 375 3.44 -19.80 14.53
CA THR A 375 2.43 -20.44 15.38
C THR A 375 2.88 -21.80 15.94
N ASP A 376 3.74 -22.53 15.22
CA ASP A 376 4.28 -23.82 15.66
C ASP A 376 5.50 -23.67 16.60
N GLY A 377 5.95 -22.44 16.85
CA GLY A 377 7.09 -22.11 17.70
C GLY A 377 8.46 -22.24 17.00
N ASN A 378 8.49 -22.34 15.68
CA ASN A 378 9.74 -22.32 14.92
C ASN A 378 10.24 -20.89 14.76
N LEU A 379 11.54 -20.67 14.95
CA LEU A 379 12.17 -19.38 14.69
C LEU A 379 12.20 -19.11 13.18
N VAL A 380 11.41 -18.13 12.73
CA VAL A 380 11.28 -17.75 11.31
C VAL A 380 12.05 -16.49 10.97
N VAL A 381 12.23 -15.57 11.93
CA VAL A 381 13.12 -14.41 11.78
C VAL A 381 14.12 -14.40 12.93
N LYS A 382 15.41 -14.38 12.62
CA LYS A 382 16.48 -14.40 13.62
C LYS A 382 16.53 -13.10 14.41
N SER A 383 17.03 -13.15 15.65
CA SER A 383 17.31 -11.97 16.47
C SER A 383 18.06 -10.91 15.67
N ASP A 384 17.58 -9.67 15.72
CA ASP A 384 18.17 -8.49 15.07
C ASP A 384 18.22 -8.54 13.53
N ALA A 385 17.62 -9.57 12.92
CA ALA A 385 17.46 -9.66 11.47
C ALA A 385 16.14 -8.99 11.05
N ARG A 386 16.24 -8.10 10.08
CA ARG A 386 15.09 -7.52 9.37
C ARG A 386 14.78 -8.37 8.14
N MET A 387 13.52 -8.74 7.94
CA MET A 387 13.11 -9.39 6.69
C MET A 387 13.33 -8.47 5.49
N SER A 388 13.86 -9.03 4.41
CA SER A 388 13.93 -8.39 3.11
C SER A 388 12.55 -8.26 2.47
N ILE A 389 12.40 -7.35 1.51
CA ILE A 389 11.16 -7.22 0.72
C ILE A 389 10.78 -8.56 0.09
N PHE A 390 11.75 -9.31 -0.45
CA PHE A 390 11.48 -10.62 -1.03
C PHE A 390 10.88 -11.59 -0.01
N GLU A 391 11.45 -11.69 1.19
CA GLU A 391 10.93 -12.56 2.25
C GLU A 391 9.53 -12.13 2.70
N LEU A 392 9.25 -10.82 2.74
CA LEU A 392 7.93 -10.28 3.04
C LEU A 392 6.91 -10.65 1.96
N MET A 393 7.27 -10.51 0.68
CA MET A 393 6.39 -10.79 -0.46
C MET A 393 6.09 -12.29 -0.65
N THR A 394 6.87 -13.17 -0.03
CA THR A 394 6.70 -14.64 -0.08
C THR A 394 6.35 -15.23 1.27
N MET A 395 5.78 -14.44 2.18
CA MET A 395 5.42 -14.88 3.53
C MET A 395 4.25 -15.87 3.49
N GLU A 396 4.44 -17.05 4.10
CA GLU A 396 3.46 -18.15 4.10
C GLU A 396 3.32 -18.80 5.49
N TRP A 397 3.60 -18.06 6.55
CA TRP A 397 3.54 -18.50 7.94
C TRP A 397 2.82 -17.44 8.77
N PHE A 398 2.22 -17.84 9.89
CA PHE A 398 1.54 -16.96 10.83
C PHE A 398 2.27 -16.87 12.18
N VAL A 399 2.10 -15.78 12.92
CA VAL A 399 2.57 -15.61 14.30
C VAL A 399 1.40 -15.78 15.27
N GLY A 400 1.22 -16.94 15.89
CA GLY A 400 0.27 -17.09 17.02
C GLY A 400 -1.21 -16.81 16.70
N VAL A 401 -1.59 -16.79 15.42
CA VAL A 401 -2.93 -16.46 14.95
C VAL A 401 -3.82 -17.71 14.91
N ASP A 402 -5.03 -17.63 15.48
CA ASP A 402 -6.05 -18.68 15.39
C ASP A 402 -6.83 -18.55 14.07
N GLY A 403 -6.96 -19.65 13.32
CA GLY A 403 -7.55 -19.67 11.98
C GLY A 403 -6.59 -19.25 10.85
N GLY A 404 -5.32 -18.95 11.15
CA GLY A 404 -4.28 -18.78 10.14
C GLY A 404 -3.81 -20.13 9.61
N CYS A 405 -4.23 -20.53 8.40
CA CYS A 405 -3.71 -21.75 7.77
C CYS A 405 -2.56 -21.39 6.82
N ALA A 406 -1.35 -21.87 7.10
CA ALA A 406 -0.25 -21.80 6.14
C ALA A 406 -0.58 -22.74 4.97
N ALA A 407 -0.69 -22.22 3.74
CA ALA A 407 -1.07 -22.97 2.54
C ALA A 407 -0.22 -24.22 2.26
N VAL A 408 0.93 -24.38 2.92
CA VAL A 408 1.88 -25.49 2.71
C VAL A 408 1.67 -26.67 3.66
N SER A 409 0.91 -26.56 4.75
CA SER A 409 0.60 -27.69 5.63
C SER A 409 -0.73 -28.34 5.27
N ASN A 410 -0.72 -29.17 4.24
CA ASN A 410 -1.85 -29.99 3.76
C ASN A 410 -2.28 -31.11 4.76
N VAL A 411 -2.07 -30.89 6.06
CA VAL A 411 -2.35 -31.83 7.15
C VAL A 411 -2.92 -31.05 8.34
N GLY A 412 -4.17 -30.58 8.26
CA GLY A 412 -4.85 -30.09 9.47
C GLY A 412 -6.07 -29.21 9.29
N CYS A 413 -6.16 -28.40 8.24
CA CYS A 413 -7.26 -27.44 8.09
C CYS A 413 -8.49 -28.10 7.41
N VAL A 414 -9.17 -29.01 8.13
CA VAL A 414 -10.53 -29.43 7.76
C VAL A 414 -11.49 -28.64 8.65
N PHE A 415 -11.99 -27.52 8.14
CA PHE A 415 -13.25 -26.96 8.61
C PHE A 415 -14.32 -28.02 8.39
N SER A 416 -14.80 -28.65 9.47
CA SER A 416 -15.99 -29.48 9.40
C SER A 416 -17.18 -28.54 9.17
N PRO A 417 -17.90 -28.61 8.03
CA PRO A 417 -19.15 -27.88 7.89
C PRO A 417 -20.09 -28.43 8.97
N GLY A 418 -20.65 -27.53 9.78
CA GLY A 418 -21.65 -27.90 10.78
C GLY A 418 -22.73 -28.77 10.14
N THR A 419 -22.85 -30.01 10.59
CA THR A 419 -23.96 -30.87 10.20
C THR A 419 -25.22 -30.33 10.86
N SER A 420 -26.12 -29.80 10.04
CA SER A 420 -27.52 -29.59 10.40
C SER A 420 -28.14 -30.91 10.85
N THR A 421 -28.74 -30.93 12.05
CA THR A 421 -29.81 -31.86 12.41
C THR A 421 -30.99 -31.09 12.94
#